data_AF-A0A8T6YGZ3-F1
#
_entry.id   AF-A0A8T6YGZ3-F1
#
_cell.length_a   1.000
_cell.length_b   1.000
_cell.length_c   1.000
_cell.angle_alpha   90.00
_cell.angle_beta   90.00
_cell.angle_gamma   90.00
#
_symmetry.space_group_name_H-M   'P 1'
#
loop_
_entity.id
_entity.type
_entity.pdbx_description
1 polymer ?
#
loop_
_entity_poly.entity_id
_entity_poly.type
_entity_poly.pdbx_seq_one_letter_code
_entity_poly.pdbx_strand_id
1 'polypeptide(L)'
;MQLIKPMEHYFNFVDVEENTSLDKIIKEYKRGLEGLGRWGEFDSDSKVKILQKIGEMLRASTALSLYGELLFLEGRIEENGTREWHDFLVLAARNYQKLIEIIELNKVKNEIFQLDAKYQLMLMSLFEFHNARRHAVATSLSQRVLETLQEIEKNFGNKEIDRKTLVLHKCLILFLQADFTNCKETSNSALISAMNEFQGKEDIDIPEIYDTISISYILKSLMSIIGYIEEGDKDKLNTALKDISEAIKYAASSKRVDLRYFSNKLNISYKILSELSMWNIKKLFDLKKANSKEAINEYIRLKIKNKI
;
A
#
# COMPACT_ATOMS: atom_id res chain seq x y z
N MET A 1 13.74 -27.53 9.34
CA MET A 1 12.41 -26.90 9.17
C MET A 1 12.14 -26.85 7.67
N GLN A 2 11.33 -27.76 7.15
CA GLN A 2 11.01 -27.81 5.72
C GLN A 2 10.08 -26.63 5.41
N LEU A 3 10.55 -25.70 4.56
CA LEU A 3 9.71 -24.70 3.92
C LEU A 3 8.64 -25.46 3.13
N ILE A 4 7.40 -25.44 3.62
CA ILE A 4 6.23 -25.88 2.86
C ILE A 4 6.32 -25.15 1.52
N LYS A 5 6.49 -25.88 0.42
CA LYS A 5 6.54 -25.32 -0.94
C LYS A 5 5.28 -24.47 -1.14
N PRO A 6 5.38 -23.13 -1.14
CA PRO A 6 4.20 -22.29 -1.33
C PRO A 6 3.64 -22.53 -2.74
N MET A 7 4.51 -22.83 -3.72
CA MET A 7 4.12 -22.96 -5.12
C MET A 7 2.97 -23.93 -5.43
N GLU A 8 2.91 -25.11 -4.81
CA GLU A 8 1.89 -26.13 -5.18
C GLU A 8 0.47 -25.74 -4.73
N HIS A 9 0.31 -24.86 -3.74
CA HIS A 9 -1.00 -24.35 -3.32
C HIS A 9 -1.43 -23.07 -4.06
N TYR A 10 -0.49 -22.36 -4.70
CA TYR A 10 -0.77 -21.04 -5.31
C TYR A 10 -1.28 -21.12 -6.74
N PHE A 11 -0.97 -22.20 -7.47
CA PHE A 11 -1.54 -22.43 -8.81
C PHE A 11 -3.08 -22.44 -8.83
N ASN A 12 -3.72 -22.79 -7.70
CA ASN A 12 -5.18 -22.80 -7.59
C ASN A 12 -5.80 -21.41 -7.33
N PHE A 13 -5.03 -20.44 -6.83
CA PHE A 13 -5.54 -19.08 -6.53
C PHE A 13 -5.35 -18.07 -7.67
N VAL A 14 -4.56 -18.47 -8.67
CA VAL A 14 -4.14 -17.64 -9.80
C VAL A 14 -4.99 -17.93 -11.04
N ASP A 15 -6.00 -18.78 -10.91
CA ASP A 15 -6.90 -19.09 -12.01
C ASP A 15 -7.89 -17.94 -12.24
N VAL A 16 -8.07 -17.59 -13.51
CA VAL A 16 -9.10 -16.66 -13.97
C VAL A 16 -10.48 -17.14 -13.50
N GLU A 17 -10.64 -18.44 -13.26
CA GLU A 17 -11.81 -19.07 -12.66
C GLU A 17 -12.14 -18.61 -11.23
N GLU A 18 -11.16 -18.29 -10.35
CA GLU A 18 -11.46 -17.79 -9.00
C GLU A 18 -11.87 -16.31 -8.99
N ASN A 19 -11.30 -15.48 -9.87
CA ASN A 19 -11.79 -14.12 -10.07
C ASN A 19 -13.20 -14.12 -10.70
N THR A 20 -13.47 -15.11 -11.56
CA THR A 20 -14.81 -15.40 -12.10
C THR A 20 -15.75 -15.91 -11.00
N SER A 21 -15.23 -16.70 -10.04
CA SER A 21 -15.95 -17.14 -8.84
C SER A 21 -16.33 -15.96 -7.94
N LEU A 22 -15.45 -14.95 -7.84
CA LEU A 22 -15.68 -13.75 -7.04
C LEU A 22 -16.71 -12.82 -7.67
N ASP A 23 -16.61 -12.60 -8.98
CA ASP A 23 -17.64 -11.86 -9.71
C ASP A 23 -18.97 -12.63 -9.70
N LYS A 24 -18.92 -13.97 -9.70
CA LYS A 24 -20.08 -14.84 -9.54
C LYS A 24 -20.66 -14.76 -8.13
N ILE A 25 -19.85 -14.73 -7.08
CA ILE A 25 -20.27 -14.52 -5.68
C ILE A 25 -20.84 -13.12 -5.50
N ILE A 26 -20.20 -12.06 -6.04
CA ILE A 26 -20.72 -10.70 -6.01
C ILE A 26 -22.02 -10.60 -6.82
N LYS A 27 -22.13 -11.29 -7.96
CA LYS A 27 -23.37 -11.36 -8.76
C LYS A 27 -24.46 -12.18 -8.08
N GLU A 28 -24.15 -13.30 -7.45
CA GLU A 28 -25.06 -14.13 -6.66
C GLU A 28 -25.53 -13.35 -5.42
N TYR A 29 -24.63 -12.60 -4.79
CA TYR A 29 -24.91 -11.70 -3.68
C TYR A 29 -25.80 -10.53 -4.13
N LYS A 30 -25.48 -9.85 -5.25
CA LYS A 30 -26.34 -8.81 -5.85
C LYS A 30 -27.72 -9.36 -6.24
N ARG A 31 -27.78 -10.55 -6.84
CA ARG A 31 -29.04 -11.23 -7.18
C ARG A 31 -29.84 -11.64 -5.94
N GLY A 32 -29.18 -12.07 -4.87
CA GLY A 32 -29.80 -12.33 -3.58
C GLY A 32 -30.38 -11.05 -2.95
N LEU A 33 -29.68 -9.92 -3.07
CA LEU A 33 -30.15 -8.61 -2.63
C LEU A 33 -31.31 -8.06 -3.49
N GLU A 34 -31.29 -8.25 -4.81
CA GLU A 34 -32.31 -7.76 -5.74
C GLU A 34 -33.58 -8.64 -5.74
N GLY A 35 -33.46 -9.94 -5.48
CA GLY A 35 -34.60 -10.87 -5.40
C GLY A 35 -35.39 -10.77 -4.09
N LEU A 36 -34.78 -10.26 -3.02
CA LEU A 36 -35.42 -10.07 -1.71
C LEU A 36 -35.88 -8.61 -1.57
N GLY A 37 -37.00 -8.29 -2.20
CA GLY A 37 -37.71 -7.02 -2.03
C GLY A 37 -38.20 -6.72 -0.59
N ARG A 38 -37.78 -7.49 0.42
CA ARG A 38 -37.97 -7.20 1.84
C ARG A 38 -36.76 -7.70 2.62
N TRP A 39 -36.18 -6.78 3.36
CA TRP A 39 -35.19 -7.04 4.38
C TRP A 39 -35.71 -8.05 5.41
N GLY A 40 -35.00 -9.15 5.59
CA GLY A 40 -35.30 -10.11 6.63
C GLY A 40 -34.45 -11.37 6.46
N GLU A 41 -33.37 -11.44 7.22
CA GLU A 41 -32.61 -12.67 7.53
C GLU A 41 -31.79 -13.25 6.38
N PHE A 42 -30.58 -12.72 6.18
CA PHE A 42 -29.47 -13.60 5.85
C PHE A 42 -29.41 -14.68 6.93
N ASP A 43 -29.64 -15.94 6.56
CA ASP A 43 -29.47 -17.07 7.49
C ASP A 43 -28.03 -17.06 8.07
N SER A 44 -27.87 -17.60 9.27
CA SER A 44 -26.59 -17.65 9.97
C SER A 44 -25.50 -18.30 9.12
N ASP A 45 -25.87 -19.30 8.32
CA ASP A 45 -24.95 -20.11 7.52
C ASP A 45 -24.36 -19.31 6.34
N SER A 46 -25.16 -18.47 5.71
CA SER A 46 -24.74 -17.56 4.65
C SER A 46 -23.81 -16.48 5.18
N LYS A 47 -24.06 -15.95 6.37
CA LYS A 47 -23.14 -15.01 7.04
C LYS A 47 -21.80 -15.65 7.35
N VAL A 48 -21.80 -16.88 7.89
CA VAL A 48 -20.58 -17.64 8.18
C VAL A 48 -19.78 -17.90 6.90
N LYS A 49 -20.43 -18.31 5.81
CA LYS A 49 -19.78 -18.51 4.50
C LYS A 49 -19.15 -17.21 3.95
N ILE A 50 -19.85 -16.07 4.08
CA ILE A 50 -19.32 -14.77 3.65
C ILE A 50 -18.09 -14.38 4.48
N LEU A 51 -18.16 -14.50 5.80
CA LEU A 51 -17.02 -14.19 6.69
C LEU A 51 -15.83 -15.10 6.42
N GLN A 52 -16.07 -16.38 6.18
CA GLN A 52 -15.03 -17.32 5.78
C GLN A 52 -14.38 -16.89 4.47
N LYS A 53 -15.17 -16.51 3.46
CA LYS A 53 -14.65 -16.07 2.16
C LYS A 53 -13.87 -14.76 2.26
N ILE A 54 -14.33 -13.81 3.08
CA ILE A 54 -13.57 -12.59 3.40
C ILE A 54 -12.22 -12.96 4.01
N GLY A 55 -12.19 -13.88 4.98
CA GLY A 55 -10.95 -14.36 5.59
C GLY A 55 -10.00 -15.05 4.60
N GLU A 56 -10.53 -15.86 3.68
CA GLU A 56 -9.76 -16.47 2.60
C GLU A 56 -9.15 -15.42 1.66
N MET A 57 -9.95 -14.45 1.22
CA MET A 57 -9.50 -13.36 0.36
C MET A 57 -8.43 -12.50 1.03
N LEU A 58 -8.58 -12.18 2.32
CA LEU A 58 -7.57 -11.44 3.08
C LEU A 58 -6.25 -12.19 3.10
N ARG A 59 -6.27 -13.49 3.41
CA ARG A 59 -5.07 -14.34 3.40
C ARG A 59 -4.43 -14.41 2.02
N ALA A 60 -5.23 -14.62 0.98
CA ALA A 60 -4.75 -14.66 -0.40
C ALA A 60 -4.12 -13.32 -0.83
N SER A 61 -4.74 -12.19 -0.48
CA SER A 61 -4.21 -10.86 -0.80
C SER A 61 -2.86 -10.59 -0.13
N THR A 62 -2.76 -10.93 1.15
CA THR A 62 -1.49 -10.81 1.90
C THR A 62 -0.41 -11.72 1.31
N ALA A 63 -0.76 -12.95 0.94
CA ALA A 63 0.15 -13.89 0.30
C ALA A 63 0.67 -13.37 -1.04
N LEU A 64 -0.21 -12.86 -1.90
CA LEU A 64 0.15 -12.25 -3.18
C LEU A 64 1.05 -11.02 -3.01
N SER A 65 0.71 -10.16 -2.03
CA SER A 65 1.49 -8.96 -1.68
C SER A 65 2.93 -9.32 -1.27
N LEU A 66 3.08 -10.29 -0.37
CA LEU A 66 4.39 -10.76 0.10
C LEU A 66 5.18 -11.47 -1.00
N TYR A 67 4.50 -12.25 -1.85
CA TYR A 67 5.15 -12.94 -2.96
C TYR A 67 5.67 -11.97 -4.02
N GLY A 68 4.88 -10.95 -4.38
CA GLY A 68 5.33 -9.88 -5.28
C GLY A 68 6.51 -9.09 -4.71
N GLU A 69 6.51 -8.82 -3.40
CA GLU A 69 7.65 -8.22 -2.70
C GLU A 69 8.90 -9.10 -2.76
N LEU A 70 8.77 -10.41 -2.50
CA LEU A 70 9.88 -11.36 -2.55
C LEU A 70 10.51 -11.42 -3.95
N LEU A 71 9.69 -11.58 -4.99
CA LEU A 71 10.17 -11.62 -6.37
C LEU A 71 10.89 -10.32 -6.76
N PHE A 72 10.36 -9.18 -6.32
CA PHE A 72 10.99 -7.87 -6.54
C PHE A 72 12.36 -7.77 -5.85
N LEU A 73 12.48 -8.23 -4.60
CA LEU A 73 13.75 -8.22 -3.87
C LEU A 73 14.78 -9.18 -4.43
N GLU A 74 14.36 -10.34 -4.91
CA GLU A 74 15.23 -11.36 -5.53
C GLU A 74 15.59 -11.04 -6.99
N GLY A 75 14.94 -10.04 -7.60
CA GLY A 75 15.13 -9.71 -9.02
C GLY A 75 14.68 -10.83 -9.96
N ARG A 76 13.71 -11.65 -9.53
CA ARG A 76 13.25 -12.84 -10.27
C ARG A 76 12.00 -12.54 -11.08
N ILE A 77 11.91 -13.17 -12.24
CA ILE A 77 10.68 -13.37 -13.00
C ILE A 77 10.21 -14.80 -12.66
N GLU A 78 8.90 -15.04 -12.61
CA GLU A 78 8.34 -16.38 -12.38
C GLU A 78 8.99 -17.43 -13.30
N GLU A 79 9.24 -18.64 -12.81
CA GLU A 79 9.99 -19.69 -13.53
C GLU A 79 9.38 -20.05 -14.91
N ASN A 80 8.08 -19.76 -15.11
CA ASN A 80 7.36 -19.99 -16.36
C ASN A 80 7.26 -18.75 -17.27
N GLY A 81 7.83 -17.60 -16.85
CA GLY A 81 7.88 -16.36 -17.64
C GLY A 81 6.52 -15.67 -17.85
N THR A 82 5.47 -16.09 -17.15
CA THR A 82 4.09 -15.67 -17.42
C THR A 82 3.65 -14.41 -16.68
N ARG A 83 4.18 -14.14 -15.48
CA ARG A 83 3.83 -12.96 -14.67
C ARG A 83 5.07 -12.33 -14.05
N GLU A 84 5.06 -11.00 -14.01
CA GLU A 84 6.08 -10.22 -13.31
C GLU A 84 5.64 -9.93 -11.86
N TRP A 85 6.60 -9.59 -11.00
CA TRP A 85 6.35 -9.28 -9.58
C TRP A 85 5.22 -8.25 -9.36
N HIS A 86 5.08 -7.28 -10.27
CA HIS A 86 4.08 -6.22 -10.16
C HIS A 86 2.65 -6.72 -10.40
N ASP A 87 2.46 -7.80 -11.17
CA ASP A 87 1.15 -8.40 -11.40
C ASP A 87 0.55 -8.94 -10.10
N PHE A 88 1.37 -9.56 -9.25
CA PHE A 88 0.95 -10.07 -7.94
C PHE A 88 0.50 -8.94 -7.01
N LEU A 89 1.19 -7.80 -7.04
CA LEU A 89 0.79 -6.62 -6.28
C LEU A 89 -0.54 -6.04 -6.81
N VAL A 90 -0.74 -5.97 -8.13
CA VAL A 90 -2.03 -5.55 -8.72
C VAL A 90 -3.17 -6.47 -8.28
N LEU A 91 -2.94 -7.78 -8.26
CA LEU A 91 -3.95 -8.76 -7.85
C LEU A 91 -4.31 -8.62 -6.37
N ALA A 92 -3.30 -8.46 -5.49
CA ALA A 92 -3.52 -8.15 -4.08
C ALA A 92 -4.35 -6.86 -3.92
N ALA A 93 -3.97 -5.79 -4.63
CA ALA A 93 -4.67 -4.51 -4.60
C ALA A 93 -6.15 -4.62 -4.99
N ARG A 94 -6.44 -5.37 -6.06
CA ARG A 94 -7.80 -5.63 -6.55
C ARG A 94 -8.61 -6.47 -5.60
N ASN A 95 -8.01 -7.47 -4.94
CA ASN A 95 -8.71 -8.26 -3.93
C ASN A 95 -9.14 -7.38 -2.74
N TYR A 96 -8.29 -6.47 -2.28
CA TYR A 96 -8.67 -5.49 -1.26
C TYR A 96 -9.84 -4.58 -1.73
N GLN A 97 -9.84 -4.14 -3.00
CA GLN A 97 -10.99 -3.39 -3.56
C GLN A 97 -12.28 -4.20 -3.56
N LYS A 98 -12.23 -5.47 -3.95
CA LYS A 98 -13.40 -6.35 -3.92
C LYS A 98 -13.94 -6.55 -2.50
N LEU A 99 -13.05 -6.66 -1.50
CA LEU A 99 -13.46 -6.70 -0.09
C LEU A 99 -14.17 -5.42 0.35
N ILE A 100 -13.68 -4.26 -0.09
CA ILE A 100 -14.35 -2.97 0.16
C ILE A 100 -15.75 -2.95 -0.48
N GLU A 101 -15.90 -3.43 -1.72
CA GLU A 101 -17.21 -3.52 -2.38
C GLU A 101 -18.17 -4.45 -1.62
N ILE A 102 -17.70 -5.62 -1.17
CA ILE A 102 -18.50 -6.53 -0.35
C ILE A 102 -18.95 -5.82 0.93
N ILE A 103 -18.06 -5.09 1.61
CA ILE A 103 -18.38 -4.32 2.82
C ILE A 103 -19.44 -3.25 2.52
N GLU A 104 -19.28 -2.51 1.43
CA GLU A 104 -20.22 -1.44 1.06
C GLU A 104 -21.61 -1.98 0.66
N LEU A 105 -21.68 -3.15 0.03
CA LEU A 105 -22.94 -3.81 -0.30
C LEU A 105 -23.60 -4.47 0.95
N ASN A 106 -22.84 -4.70 2.03
CA ASN A 106 -23.33 -5.24 3.31
C ASN A 106 -23.83 -4.16 4.29
N LYS A 107 -23.92 -2.87 3.86
CA LYS A 107 -24.43 -1.72 4.65
C LYS A 107 -25.88 -1.84 5.16
N VAL A 108 -26.47 -3.02 5.08
CA VAL A 108 -27.84 -3.31 5.52
C VAL A 108 -27.96 -3.32 7.04
N LYS A 109 -26.98 -3.74 7.86
CA LYS A 109 -27.07 -3.53 9.33
C LYS A 109 -25.68 -3.25 9.91
N ASN A 110 -25.63 -2.23 10.77
CA ASN A 110 -24.47 -1.58 11.42
C ASN A 110 -23.48 -2.47 12.19
N GLU A 111 -23.27 -3.74 11.84
CA GLU A 111 -22.68 -4.71 12.78
C GLU A 111 -21.46 -5.48 12.29
N ILE A 112 -20.99 -5.36 11.04
CA ILE A 112 -19.93 -6.29 10.57
C ILE A 112 -18.59 -5.63 10.24
N PHE A 113 -18.52 -4.39 9.73
CA PHE A 113 -17.22 -3.73 9.50
C PHE A 113 -17.25 -2.23 9.77
N GLN A 114 -16.48 -1.82 10.78
CA GLN A 114 -16.28 -0.43 11.20
C GLN A 114 -15.53 0.36 10.11
N LEU A 115 -15.73 1.68 10.08
CA LEU A 115 -15.07 2.63 9.17
C LEU A 115 -13.55 2.37 9.06
N ASP A 116 -12.92 1.98 10.17
CA ASP A 116 -11.52 1.61 10.28
C ASP A 116 -11.12 0.42 9.40
N ALA A 117 -11.92 -0.65 9.36
CA ALA A 117 -11.61 -1.81 8.54
C ALA A 117 -11.65 -1.48 7.05
N LYS A 118 -12.63 -0.68 6.63
CA LYS A 118 -12.70 -0.16 5.26
C LYS A 118 -11.47 0.70 4.96
N TYR A 119 -11.10 1.61 5.86
CA TYR A 119 -9.92 2.44 5.71
C TYR A 119 -8.63 1.62 5.55
N GLN A 120 -8.42 0.61 6.39
CA GLN A 120 -7.25 -0.27 6.32
C GLN A 120 -7.16 -0.98 4.97
N LEU A 121 -8.28 -1.53 4.47
CA LEU A 121 -8.32 -2.17 3.15
C LEU A 121 -8.00 -1.19 2.02
N MET A 122 -8.52 0.04 2.11
CA MET A 122 -8.24 1.07 1.11
C MET A 122 -6.76 1.49 1.14
N LEU A 123 -6.16 1.62 2.33
CA LEU A 123 -4.75 1.94 2.51
C LEU A 123 -3.86 0.82 1.96
N MET A 124 -4.14 -0.44 2.27
CA MET A 124 -3.41 -1.59 1.73
C MET A 124 -3.50 -1.62 0.20
N SER A 125 -4.72 -1.50 -0.35
CA SER A 125 -4.93 -1.44 -1.80
C SER A 125 -4.15 -0.31 -2.47
N LEU A 126 -4.11 0.87 -1.85
CA LEU A 126 -3.34 2.02 -2.33
C LEU A 126 -1.84 1.70 -2.42
N PHE A 127 -1.26 1.13 -1.35
CA PHE A 127 0.15 0.75 -1.34
C PHE A 127 0.49 -0.27 -2.41
N GLU A 128 -0.35 -1.30 -2.59
CA GLU A 128 -0.09 -2.33 -3.59
C GLU A 128 -0.18 -1.79 -5.02
N PHE A 129 -1.19 -0.96 -5.34
CA PHE A 129 -1.25 -0.30 -6.65
C PHE A 129 -0.08 0.66 -6.89
N HIS A 130 0.34 1.40 -5.86
CA HIS A 130 1.47 2.31 -5.99
C HIS A 130 2.77 1.53 -6.24
N ASN A 131 3.00 0.45 -5.51
CA ASN A 131 4.17 -0.42 -5.69
C ASN A 131 4.10 -1.24 -6.96
N ALA A 132 2.93 -1.47 -7.55
CA ALA A 132 2.79 -2.03 -8.90
C ALA A 132 3.12 -1.00 -10.00
N ARG A 133 4.32 -0.41 -9.96
CA ARG A 133 4.79 0.61 -10.93
C ARG A 133 3.89 1.85 -11.05
N ARG A 134 3.34 2.32 -9.93
CA ARG A 134 2.45 3.49 -9.84
C ARG A 134 1.22 3.35 -10.74
N HIS A 135 0.51 2.23 -10.59
CA HIS A 135 -0.72 1.98 -11.32
C HIS A 135 -1.70 3.16 -11.19
N ALA A 136 -2.33 3.59 -12.29
CA ALA A 136 -3.13 4.83 -12.34
C ALA A 136 -4.25 4.92 -11.29
N VAL A 137 -4.80 3.77 -10.89
CA VAL A 137 -5.81 3.66 -9.84
C VAL A 137 -5.30 4.17 -8.48
N ALA A 138 -4.00 4.07 -8.19
CA ALA A 138 -3.41 4.53 -6.92
C ALA A 138 -3.70 6.02 -6.67
N THR A 139 -3.52 6.87 -7.68
CA THR A 139 -3.76 8.32 -7.54
C THR A 139 -5.22 8.64 -7.26
N SER A 140 -6.15 7.96 -7.93
CA SER A 140 -7.59 8.15 -7.66
C SER A 140 -8.01 7.62 -6.29
N LEU A 141 -7.34 6.57 -5.81
CA LEU A 141 -7.63 5.94 -4.53
C LEU A 141 -7.06 6.73 -3.36
N SER A 142 -5.89 7.38 -3.52
CA SER A 142 -5.23 8.11 -2.44
C SER A 142 -6.09 9.22 -1.86
N GLN A 143 -6.79 9.98 -2.71
CA GLN A 143 -7.71 11.03 -2.28
C GLN A 143 -8.85 10.46 -1.41
N ARG A 144 -9.47 9.35 -1.86
CA ARG A 144 -10.53 8.68 -1.09
C ARG A 144 -10.03 8.12 0.24
N VAL A 145 -8.80 7.61 0.28
CA VAL A 145 -8.16 7.11 1.51
C VAL A 145 -7.94 8.27 2.49
N LEU A 146 -7.46 9.42 2.01
CA LEU A 146 -7.25 10.60 2.83
C LEU A 146 -8.56 11.14 3.42
N GLU A 147 -9.62 11.23 2.61
CA GLU A 147 -10.96 11.62 3.06
C GLU A 147 -11.50 10.67 4.14
N THR A 148 -11.31 9.36 3.95
CA THR A 148 -11.74 8.35 4.93
C THR A 148 -10.94 8.47 6.24
N LEU A 149 -9.63 8.75 6.18
CA LEU A 149 -8.81 9.01 7.36
C LEU A 149 -9.31 10.24 8.14
N GLN A 150 -9.65 11.32 7.44
CA GLN A 150 -10.21 12.54 8.07
C GLN A 150 -11.57 12.28 8.73
N GLU A 151 -12.39 11.42 8.13
CA GLU A 151 -13.66 10.99 8.70
C GLU A 151 -13.45 10.20 10.00
N ILE A 152 -12.46 9.29 10.03
CA ILE A 152 -12.05 8.56 11.23
C ILE A 152 -11.57 9.52 12.33
N GLU A 153 -10.69 10.46 11.98
CA GLU A 153 -10.20 11.49 12.91
C GLU A 153 -11.34 12.27 13.57
N LYS A 154 -12.37 12.62 12.79
CA LYS A 154 -13.54 13.38 13.25
C LYS A 154 -14.47 12.53 14.13
N ASN A 155 -14.72 11.28 13.76
CA ASN A 155 -15.73 10.42 14.40
C ASN A 155 -15.22 9.75 15.68
N PHE A 156 -13.95 9.38 15.75
CA PHE A 156 -13.37 8.60 16.86
C PHE A 156 -12.50 9.43 17.81
N GLY A 157 -12.40 10.75 17.55
CA GLY A 157 -11.80 11.77 18.41
C GLY A 157 -10.70 11.29 19.33
N ASN A 158 -9.46 11.18 18.85
CA ASN A 158 -8.23 10.86 19.60
C ASN A 158 -8.26 9.61 20.53
N LYS A 159 -9.35 8.82 20.61
CA LYS A 159 -9.52 7.79 21.65
C LYS A 159 -9.22 6.37 21.18
N GLU A 160 -9.43 6.05 19.90
CA GLU A 160 -9.24 4.67 19.39
C GLU A 160 -7.98 4.49 18.53
N ILE A 161 -7.55 5.52 17.79
CA ILE A 161 -6.31 5.49 17.01
C ILE A 161 -5.33 6.50 17.59
N ASP A 162 -4.15 6.02 17.98
CA ASP A 162 -3.08 6.85 18.48
C ASP A 162 -2.69 7.93 17.46
N ARG A 163 -2.46 9.16 17.95
CA ARG A 163 -2.18 10.34 17.13
C ARG A 163 -0.97 10.15 16.22
N LYS A 164 0.06 9.41 16.64
CA LYS A 164 1.24 9.17 15.79
C LYS A 164 0.90 8.28 14.60
N THR A 165 0.00 7.33 14.80
CA THR A 165 -0.48 6.43 13.73
C THR A 165 -1.22 7.22 12.66
N LEU A 166 -2.11 8.12 13.08
CA LEU A 166 -2.84 9.01 12.16
C LEU A 166 -1.89 9.90 11.36
N VAL A 167 -0.91 10.51 12.04
CA VAL A 167 0.10 11.38 11.40
C VAL A 167 0.97 10.59 10.42
N LEU A 168 1.45 9.40 10.80
CA LEU A 168 2.21 8.52 9.92
C LEU A 168 1.40 8.19 8.66
N HIS A 169 0.18 7.71 8.83
CA HIS A 169 -0.71 7.36 7.73
C HIS A 169 -0.95 8.56 6.80
N LYS A 170 -1.23 9.74 7.37
CA LYS A 170 -1.41 10.97 6.60
C LYS A 170 -0.18 11.29 5.76
N CYS A 171 1.02 11.25 6.33
CA CYS A 171 2.26 11.48 5.58
C CYS A 171 2.45 10.45 4.45
N LEU A 172 2.20 9.17 4.71
CA LEU A 172 2.29 8.12 3.70
C LEU A 172 1.29 8.37 2.56
N ILE A 173 0.04 8.71 2.87
CA ILE A 173 -0.99 8.98 1.84
C ILE A 173 -0.63 10.21 1.02
N LEU A 174 -0.19 11.31 1.65
CA LEU A 174 0.26 12.52 0.96
C LEU A 174 1.43 12.23 0.02
N PHE A 175 2.39 11.40 0.46
CA PHE A 175 3.49 10.95 -0.38
C PHE A 175 3.00 10.17 -1.59
N LEU A 176 2.10 9.19 -1.41
CA LEU A 176 1.56 8.35 -2.49
C LEU A 176 0.69 9.18 -3.47
N GLN A 177 0.05 10.24 -3.00
CA GLN A 177 -0.69 11.22 -3.80
C GLN A 177 0.23 12.19 -4.57
N ALA A 178 1.54 12.17 -4.29
CA ALA A 178 2.52 13.13 -4.78
C ALA A 178 2.28 14.58 -4.29
N ASP A 179 1.61 14.76 -3.15
CA ASP A 179 1.51 16.05 -2.46
C ASP A 179 2.73 16.26 -1.55
N PHE A 180 3.86 16.50 -2.20
CA PHE A 180 5.16 16.53 -1.54
C PHE A 180 5.35 17.71 -0.60
N THR A 181 4.73 18.86 -0.88
CA THR A 181 4.78 20.04 -0.01
C THR A 181 4.14 19.72 1.33
N ASN A 182 2.87 19.30 1.32
CA ASN A 182 2.16 18.97 2.56
C ASN A 182 2.77 17.76 3.27
N CYS A 183 3.30 16.78 2.52
CA CYS A 183 4.00 15.65 3.11
C CYS A 183 5.25 16.09 3.89
N LYS A 184 6.08 16.98 3.33
CA LYS A 184 7.28 17.51 4.01
C LYS A 184 6.93 18.31 5.26
N GLU A 185 5.94 19.20 5.17
CA GLU A 185 5.49 20.02 6.28
C GLU A 185 4.96 19.16 7.43
N THR A 186 4.08 18.20 7.12
CA THR A 186 3.51 17.28 8.12
C THR A 186 4.59 16.39 8.73
N SER A 187 5.53 15.88 7.93
CA SER A 187 6.65 15.06 8.41
C SER A 187 7.57 15.84 9.34
N ASN A 188 7.93 17.08 9.00
CA ASN A 188 8.76 17.94 9.84
C ASN A 188 8.10 18.23 11.18
N SER A 189 6.82 18.61 11.18
CA SER A 189 6.06 18.85 12.41
C SER A 189 6.02 17.61 13.31
N ALA A 190 5.80 16.43 12.70
CA ALA A 190 5.77 15.16 13.40
C ALA A 190 7.14 14.78 14.00
N LEU A 191 8.24 15.01 13.28
CA LEU A 191 9.60 14.77 13.77
C LEU A 191 9.95 15.66 14.96
N ILE A 192 9.58 16.94 14.91
CA ILE A 192 9.76 17.87 16.04
C ILE A 192 8.94 17.37 17.26
N SER A 193 7.71 16.92 17.04
CA SER A 193 6.88 16.36 18.12
C SER A 193 7.50 15.09 18.71
N ALA A 194 8.06 14.21 17.89
CA ALA A 194 8.71 12.97 18.33
C ALA A 194 9.95 13.24 19.20
N MET A 195 10.74 14.26 18.88
CA MET A 195 11.92 14.66 19.68
C MET A 195 11.56 15.12 21.09
N ASN A 196 10.35 15.65 21.27
CA ASN A 196 9.89 16.17 22.56
C ASN A 196 9.05 15.16 23.35
N GLU A 197 8.69 14.02 22.74
CA GLU A 197 7.68 13.12 23.27
C GLU A 197 8.07 12.48 24.62
N PHE A 198 9.34 12.12 24.75
CA PHE A 198 9.87 11.42 25.92
C PHE A 198 10.54 12.37 26.92
N GLN A 199 10.52 13.68 26.66
CA GLN A 199 11.11 14.66 27.57
C GLN A 199 10.31 14.70 28.87
N GLY A 200 10.98 14.42 30.00
CA GLY A 200 10.37 14.46 31.33
C GLY A 200 9.48 13.27 31.68
N LYS A 201 9.51 12.16 30.92
CA LYS A 201 8.84 10.91 31.29
C LYS A 201 9.81 10.00 32.05
N GLU A 202 9.42 9.57 33.25
CA GLU A 202 10.24 8.70 34.11
C GLU A 202 10.02 7.21 33.82
N ASP A 203 8.79 6.81 33.45
CA ASP A 203 8.44 5.44 33.07
C ASP A 203 8.01 5.37 31.60
N ILE A 204 8.95 5.01 30.72
CA ILE A 204 8.69 4.89 29.27
C ILE A 204 8.70 3.42 28.87
N ASP A 205 7.61 2.96 28.23
CA ASP A 205 7.56 1.61 27.65
C ASP A 205 8.53 1.51 26.46
N ILE A 206 9.49 0.57 26.54
CA ILE A 206 10.55 0.41 25.54
C ILE A 206 10.01 0.19 24.11
N PRO A 207 8.96 -0.62 23.87
CA PRO A 207 8.30 -0.73 22.58
C PRO A 207 7.76 0.60 22.02
N GLU A 208 7.26 1.51 22.86
CA GLU A 208 6.80 2.84 22.40
C GLU A 208 7.97 3.70 21.89
N ILE A 209 9.16 3.56 22.51
CA ILE A 209 10.38 4.20 22.02
C ILE A 209 10.71 3.67 20.63
N TYR A 210 10.68 2.35 20.43
CA TYR A 210 10.94 1.75 19.13
C TYR A 210 9.90 2.14 18.07
N ASP A 211 8.63 2.26 18.45
CA ASP A 211 7.58 2.77 17.57
C ASP A 211 7.91 4.21 17.11
N THR A 212 8.19 5.12 18.05
CA THR A 212 8.52 6.51 17.73
C THR A 212 9.80 6.62 16.88
N ILE A 213 10.83 5.83 17.18
CA ILE A 213 12.07 5.80 16.38
C ILE A 213 11.80 5.28 14.97
N SER A 214 11.06 4.18 14.83
CA SER A 214 10.71 3.61 13.52
C SER A 214 9.90 4.59 12.69
N ILE A 215 8.87 5.22 13.27
CA ILE A 215 8.07 6.26 12.61
C ILE A 215 8.97 7.41 12.16
N SER A 216 9.89 7.87 13.01
CA SER A 216 10.81 8.95 12.67
C SER A 216 11.69 8.61 11.46
N TYR A 217 12.19 7.38 11.37
CA TYR A 217 12.96 6.93 10.21
C TYR A 217 12.09 6.81 8.94
N ILE A 218 10.84 6.34 9.07
CA ILE A 218 9.90 6.37 7.94
C ILE A 218 9.74 7.81 7.42
N LEU A 219 9.44 8.77 8.30
CA LEU A 219 9.23 10.17 7.91
C LEU A 219 10.48 10.80 7.27
N LYS A 220 11.68 10.54 7.82
CA LYS A 220 12.95 10.99 7.23
C LYS A 220 13.20 10.39 5.85
N SER A 221 12.86 9.11 5.67
CA SER A 221 12.98 8.46 4.37
C SER A 221 12.06 9.08 3.33
N LEU A 222 10.81 9.42 3.69
CA LEU A 222 9.89 10.13 2.79
C LEU A 222 10.47 11.47 2.35
N MET A 223 10.98 12.26 3.30
CA MET A 223 11.61 13.55 2.99
C MET A 223 12.81 13.40 2.07
N SER A 224 13.64 12.38 2.28
CA SER A 224 14.81 12.10 1.45
C SER A 224 14.40 11.67 0.03
N ILE A 225 13.39 10.80 -0.12
CA ILE A 225 12.86 10.41 -1.43
C ILE A 225 12.27 11.63 -2.16
N ILE A 226 11.47 12.45 -1.47
CA ILE A 226 10.91 13.68 -2.01
C ILE A 226 12.02 14.61 -2.49
N GLY A 227 13.05 14.82 -1.67
CA GLY A 227 14.17 15.68 -2.03
C GLY A 227 14.94 15.18 -3.25
N TYR A 228 15.06 13.85 -3.45
CA TYR A 228 15.60 13.30 -4.68
C TYR A 228 14.68 13.56 -5.89
N ILE A 229 13.37 13.37 -5.73
CA ILE A 229 12.41 13.63 -6.81
C ILE A 229 12.48 15.09 -7.27
N GLU A 230 12.55 16.03 -6.31
CA GLU A 230 12.56 17.47 -6.59
C GLU A 230 13.91 17.96 -7.16
N GLU A 231 15.03 17.52 -6.61
CA GLU A 231 16.36 18.10 -6.89
C GLU A 231 17.28 17.18 -7.70
N GLY A 232 16.98 15.88 -7.77
CA GLY A 232 17.80 14.88 -8.45
C GLY A 232 19.05 14.46 -7.67
N ASP A 233 19.18 14.85 -6.40
CA ASP A 233 20.33 14.55 -5.56
C ASP A 233 20.37 13.07 -5.14
N LYS A 234 21.35 12.33 -5.67
CA LYS A 234 21.53 10.91 -5.41
C LYS A 234 21.93 10.59 -3.97
N ASP A 235 22.53 11.52 -3.24
CA ASP A 235 22.91 11.29 -1.84
C ASP A 235 21.66 11.20 -0.96
N LYS A 236 20.58 11.88 -1.35
CA LYS A 236 19.26 11.71 -0.70
C LYS A 236 18.68 10.32 -0.91
N LEU A 237 18.95 9.66 -2.03
CA LEU A 237 18.52 8.26 -2.22
C LEU A 237 19.27 7.31 -1.28
N ASN A 238 20.59 7.48 -1.14
CA ASN A 238 21.38 6.68 -0.20
C ASN A 238 20.91 6.91 1.25
N THR A 239 20.60 8.16 1.61
CA THR A 239 20.03 8.52 2.90
C THR A 239 18.66 7.86 3.12
N ALA A 240 17.76 7.93 2.13
CA ALA A 240 16.45 7.28 2.19
C ALA A 240 16.57 5.78 2.43
N LEU A 241 17.46 5.09 1.70
CA LEU A 241 17.66 3.65 1.85
C LEU A 241 18.17 3.28 3.25
N LYS A 242 19.11 4.07 3.80
CA LYS A 242 19.60 3.90 5.17
C LYS A 242 18.48 4.07 6.19
N ASP A 243 17.67 5.12 6.03
CA ASP A 243 16.54 5.39 6.93
C ASP A 243 15.48 4.29 6.85
N ILE A 244 15.15 3.79 5.65
CA ILE A 244 14.26 2.63 5.47
C ILE A 244 14.81 1.40 6.19
N SER A 245 16.11 1.13 6.08
CA SER A 245 16.75 0.00 6.75
C SER A 245 16.68 0.11 8.28
N GLU A 246 16.91 1.30 8.84
CA GLU A 246 16.75 1.51 10.28
C GLU A 246 15.28 1.40 10.69
N ALA A 247 14.33 1.92 9.91
CA ALA A 247 12.90 1.75 10.16
C ALA A 247 12.51 0.27 10.25
N ILE A 248 12.94 -0.58 9.32
CA ILE A 248 12.70 -2.03 9.34
C ILE A 248 13.25 -2.66 10.61
N LYS A 249 14.48 -2.29 11.00
CA LYS A 249 15.16 -2.81 12.20
C LYS A 249 14.41 -2.43 13.49
N TYR A 250 13.99 -1.18 13.63
CA TYR A 250 13.25 -0.73 14.82
C TYR A 250 11.82 -1.28 14.84
N ALA A 251 11.16 -1.41 13.69
CA ALA A 251 9.85 -2.05 13.57
C ALA A 251 9.87 -3.52 14.03
N ALA A 252 10.98 -4.24 13.87
CA ALA A 252 11.11 -5.62 14.34
C ALA A 252 11.13 -5.75 15.87
N SER A 253 11.58 -4.71 16.58
CA SER A 253 11.59 -4.64 18.05
C SER A 253 10.33 -4.00 18.63
N SER A 254 9.41 -3.60 17.75
CA SER A 254 8.18 -2.90 18.06
C SER A 254 7.00 -3.88 18.10
N LYS A 255 5.90 -3.52 18.78
CA LYS A 255 4.66 -4.32 18.80
C LYS A 255 3.80 -4.07 17.54
N ARG A 256 4.27 -3.25 16.59
CA ARG A 256 3.51 -2.71 15.46
C ARG A 256 3.92 -3.35 14.12
N VAL A 257 3.20 -4.39 13.73
CA VAL A 257 3.43 -5.13 12.47
C VAL A 257 3.25 -4.26 11.23
N ASP A 258 2.39 -3.24 11.31
CA ASP A 258 2.14 -2.27 10.24
C ASP A 258 3.36 -1.38 9.94
N LEU A 259 4.19 -1.02 10.94
CA LEU A 259 5.42 -0.24 10.70
C LEU A 259 6.40 -1.01 9.82
N ARG A 260 6.51 -2.32 10.03
CA ARG A 260 7.33 -3.20 9.17
C ARG A 260 6.76 -3.26 7.77
N TYR A 261 5.43 -3.40 7.65
CA TYR A 261 4.74 -3.38 6.35
C TYR A 261 5.03 -2.08 5.59
N PHE A 262 4.83 -0.91 6.20
CA PHE A 262 5.07 0.38 5.52
C PHE A 262 6.53 0.55 5.13
N SER A 263 7.47 0.19 6.00
CA SER A 263 8.90 0.31 5.70
C SER A 263 9.32 -0.57 4.52
N ASN A 264 8.83 -1.81 4.46
CA ASN A 264 9.06 -2.70 3.31
C ASN A 264 8.44 -2.13 2.02
N LYS A 265 7.20 -1.64 2.09
CA LYS A 265 6.54 -1.04 0.92
C LYS A 265 7.23 0.23 0.45
N LEU A 266 7.84 1.01 1.35
CA LEU A 266 8.68 2.14 0.99
C LEU A 266 9.98 1.73 0.32
N ASN A 267 10.60 0.62 0.70
CA ASN A 267 11.77 0.08 0.00
C ASN A 267 11.47 -0.20 -1.48
N ILE A 268 10.30 -0.79 -1.76
CA ILE A 268 9.81 -1.03 -3.12
C ILE A 268 9.55 0.30 -3.84
N SER A 269 8.78 1.19 -3.22
CA SER A 269 8.48 2.52 -3.78
C SER A 269 9.75 3.31 -4.10
N TYR A 270 10.74 3.32 -3.20
CA TYR A 270 12.04 3.99 -3.38
C TYR A 270 12.73 3.52 -4.65
N LYS A 271 12.86 2.20 -4.84
CA LYS A 271 13.54 1.62 -6.01
C LYS A 271 12.79 1.94 -7.30
N ILE A 272 11.47 1.78 -7.33
CA ILE A 272 10.63 2.09 -8.49
C ILE A 272 10.69 3.57 -8.85
N LEU A 273 10.58 4.46 -7.86
CA LEU A 273 10.64 5.90 -8.07
C LEU A 273 12.02 6.34 -8.57
N SER A 274 13.09 5.73 -8.07
CA SER A 274 14.44 5.92 -8.60
C SER A 274 14.52 5.47 -10.06
N GLU A 275 14.09 4.25 -10.39
CA GLU A 275 14.11 3.71 -11.75
C GLU A 275 13.31 4.57 -12.75
N LEU A 276 12.11 5.02 -12.36
CA LEU A 276 11.21 5.82 -13.19
C LEU A 276 11.51 7.33 -13.14
N SER A 277 12.53 7.75 -12.38
CA SER A 277 12.86 9.16 -12.18
C SER A 277 13.25 9.87 -13.47
N MET A 278 12.76 11.10 -13.65
CA MET A 278 13.18 11.98 -14.74
C MET A 278 14.68 12.27 -14.74
N TRP A 279 15.32 12.17 -13.58
CA TRP A 279 16.77 12.34 -13.44
C TRP A 279 17.55 11.17 -14.05
N ASN A 280 16.96 9.98 -14.07
CA ASN A 280 17.53 8.81 -14.74
C ASN A 280 17.16 8.75 -16.24
N ILE A 281 16.05 9.37 -16.65
CA ILE A 281 15.72 9.60 -18.08
C ILE A 281 16.86 10.38 -18.77
N LYS A 282 17.38 11.46 -18.17
CA LYS A 282 18.48 12.24 -18.77
C LYS A 282 19.74 11.41 -19.08
N LYS A 283 20.04 10.40 -18.24
CA LYS A 283 21.19 9.49 -18.44
C LYS A 283 20.94 8.43 -19.51
N LEU A 284 19.72 7.93 -19.62
CA LEU A 284 19.37 6.88 -20.60
C LEU A 284 19.40 7.36 -22.05
N PHE A 285 19.28 8.67 -22.28
CA PHE A 285 19.15 9.24 -23.62
C PHE A 285 20.36 10.09 -24.07
N ASP A 286 21.46 10.11 -23.32
CA ASP A 286 22.67 10.92 -23.60
C ASP A 286 22.33 12.36 -24.07
N LEU A 287 21.46 13.01 -23.29
CA LEU A 287 20.69 14.16 -23.73
C LEU A 287 21.44 15.49 -23.57
N LYS A 288 22.29 15.83 -24.55
CA LYS A 288 22.67 17.23 -24.80
C LYS A 288 21.56 18.05 -25.51
N LYS A 289 20.43 17.44 -25.93
CA LYS A 289 19.42 18.06 -26.81
C LYS A 289 17.93 17.87 -26.41
N ALA A 290 17.60 17.58 -25.15
CA ALA A 290 16.29 17.07 -24.74
C ALA A 290 15.05 17.99 -24.79
N ASN A 291 15.18 19.29 -25.07
CA ASN A 291 14.02 20.17 -24.87
C ASN A 291 13.04 20.20 -26.05
N SER A 292 13.15 19.30 -27.04
CA SER A 292 12.27 19.29 -28.20
C SER A 292 11.14 18.25 -28.05
N LYS A 293 9.92 18.66 -28.43
CA LYS A 293 8.69 17.86 -28.40
C LYS A 293 8.83 16.55 -29.22
N GLU A 294 9.71 16.55 -30.21
CA GLU A 294 10.01 15.41 -31.07
C GLU A 294 10.67 14.25 -30.30
N ALA A 295 11.55 14.54 -29.33
CA ALA A 295 12.24 13.50 -28.57
C ALA A 295 11.28 12.72 -27.64
N ILE A 296 10.31 13.42 -27.05
CA ILE A 296 9.26 12.81 -26.22
C ILE A 296 8.35 11.92 -27.08
N ASN A 297 7.99 12.38 -28.28
CA ASN A 297 7.15 11.60 -29.20
C ASN A 297 7.86 10.34 -29.74
N GLU A 298 9.17 10.41 -29.98
CA GLU A 298 9.98 9.26 -30.39
C GLU A 298 10.02 8.19 -29.27
N TYR A 299 10.14 8.61 -28.01
CA TYR A 299 10.08 7.70 -26.86
C TYR A 299 8.75 6.97 -26.75
N ILE A 300 7.63 7.69 -26.85
CA ILE A 300 6.29 7.09 -26.81
C ILE A 300 6.15 6.06 -27.94
N ARG A 301 6.64 6.39 -29.15
CA ARG A 301 6.62 5.46 -30.30
C ARG A 301 7.44 4.19 -30.06
N LEU A 302 8.66 4.31 -29.52
CA LEU A 302 9.54 3.17 -29.27
C LEU A 302 8.95 2.22 -28.22
N LYS A 303 8.30 2.76 -27.18
CA LYS A 303 7.61 1.94 -26.17
C LYS A 303 6.39 1.22 -26.71
N ILE A 304 5.55 1.91 -27.48
CA ILE A 304 4.39 1.30 -28.16
C ILE A 304 4.84 0.19 -29.13
N LYS A 305 5.93 0.43 -29.88
CA LYS A 305 6.42 -0.51 -30.89
C LYS A 305 7.08 -1.75 -30.29
N ASN A 306 7.78 -1.61 -29.17
CA ASN A 306 8.47 -2.72 -28.51
C ASN A 306 7.59 -3.50 -27.52
N LYS A 307 6.31 -3.14 -27.35
CA LYS A 307 5.38 -3.77 -26.39
C LYS A 307 6.00 -3.95 -24.98
N ILE A 308 6.68 -2.91 -24.48
CA ILE A 308 7.10 -2.79 -23.07
C ILE A 308 6.28 -1.69 -22.42
#